data_AF-A0A4U5WWS3-F1
#
_entry.id   AF-A0A4U5WWS3-F1
#
_cell.length_a   1.000
_cell.length_b   1.000
_cell.length_c   1.000
_cell.angle_alpha   90.00
_cell.angle_beta   90.00
_cell.angle_gamma   90.00
#
_symmetry.space_group_name_H-M   'P 1'
#
loop_
_entity.id
_entity.type
_entity.pdbx_description
1 polymer ?
#
loop_
_entity_poly.entity_id
_entity_poly.type
_entity_poly.pdbx_seq_one_letter_code
_entity_poly.pdbx_strand_id
1 'polypeptide(L)'
;MAALDEIVFHQILHWHHFYDRSTTAAGLVSDGLLHTAELLALVAGFFLFADLRRRRALSPAHAWSGLFLGLGAFQVVDGLVDHKVLRVHQIRYGVDVTPYDWAWNLAGVALLLVGAVLAVRAGRAGAPGERLP
;
A
#
# COMPACT_ATOMS: atom_id res chain seq x y z
N MET A 1 2.95 1.25 -0.83
CA MET A 1 3.48 -0.03 -1.35
C MET A 1 3.62 0.06 -2.84
N ALA A 2 2.58 0.53 -3.54
CA ALA A 2 2.59 0.92 -4.95
C ALA A 2 3.92 1.56 -5.42
N ALA A 3 4.32 2.71 -4.85
CA ALA A 3 5.60 3.36 -5.20
C ALA A 3 6.86 2.47 -5.04
N LEU A 4 6.89 1.61 -4.02
CA LEU A 4 8.01 0.68 -3.85
C LEU A 4 7.96 -0.43 -4.90
N ASP A 5 6.76 -0.88 -5.28
CA ASP A 5 6.61 -1.86 -6.35
C ASP A 5 7.11 -1.30 -7.68
N GLU A 6 6.63 -0.11 -8.03
CA GLU A 6 6.98 0.58 -9.26
C GLU A 6 8.50 0.83 -9.32
N ILE A 7 9.07 1.47 -8.29
CA ILE A 7 10.50 1.82 -8.28
C ILE A 7 11.37 0.57 -8.33
N VAL A 8 11.12 -0.40 -7.43
CA VAL A 8 12.03 -1.53 -7.28
C VAL A 8 11.81 -2.54 -8.40
N PHE A 9 10.57 -2.96 -8.66
CA PHE A 9 10.32 -4.08 -9.55
C PHE A 9 10.05 -3.64 -10.99
N HIS A 10 9.43 -2.47 -11.24
CA HIS A 10 9.19 -2.02 -12.62
C HIS A 10 10.41 -1.32 -13.19
N GLN A 11 11.00 -0.38 -12.44
CA GLN A 11 12.04 0.50 -12.99
C GLN A 11 13.48 0.07 -12.71
N ILE A 12 13.78 -0.47 -11.52
CA ILE A 12 15.15 -0.92 -11.21
C ILE A 12 15.36 -2.34 -11.75
N LEU A 13 14.49 -3.27 -11.38
CA LEU A 13 14.67 -4.69 -11.68
C LEU A 13 14.02 -5.12 -13.00
N HIS A 14 13.10 -4.34 -13.55
CA HIS A 14 12.38 -4.64 -14.78
C HIS A 14 11.71 -6.03 -14.77
N TRP A 15 11.15 -6.43 -13.64
CA TRP A 15 10.50 -7.73 -13.48
C TRP A 15 9.13 -7.81 -14.15
N HIS A 16 8.38 -6.70 -14.11
CA HIS A 16 7.00 -6.59 -14.61
C HIS A 16 6.61 -5.12 -14.80
N HIS A 17 5.49 -4.88 -15.47
CA HIS A 17 4.80 -3.59 -15.54
C HIS A 17 3.41 -3.71 -14.88
N PHE A 18 2.72 -2.59 -14.69
CA PHE A 18 1.36 -2.60 -14.17
C PHE A 18 0.37 -3.30 -15.11
N TYR A 19 0.57 -3.18 -16.42
CA TYR A 19 -0.24 -3.87 -17.42
C TYR A 19 0.62 -4.68 -18.41
N ASP A 20 0.63 -5.99 -18.20
CA ASP A 20 1.47 -6.94 -18.93
C ASP A 20 0.74 -7.69 -20.05
N ARG A 21 -0.55 -7.40 -20.31
CA ARG A 21 -1.32 -8.10 -21.36
C ARG A 21 -1.24 -7.43 -22.74
N SER A 22 -0.19 -6.66 -22.99
CA SER A 22 0.03 -5.92 -24.24
C SER A 22 1.52 -5.70 -24.50
N THR A 23 1.89 -4.63 -25.19
CA THR A 23 3.26 -4.25 -25.51
C THR A 23 3.94 -3.55 -24.33
N THR A 24 5.28 -3.55 -24.33
CA THR A 24 6.09 -2.76 -23.37
C THR A 24 5.71 -1.29 -23.36
N ALA A 25 5.33 -0.71 -24.51
CA ALA A 25 4.87 0.68 -24.56
C ALA A 25 3.58 0.89 -23.76
N ALA A 26 2.63 -0.06 -23.82
CA ALA A 26 1.43 -0.02 -23.01
C ALA A 26 1.75 -0.20 -21.51
N GLY A 27 2.69 -1.10 -21.17
CA GLY A 27 3.20 -1.28 -19.82
C GLY A 27 3.77 0.01 -19.24
N LEU A 28 4.68 0.67 -19.96
CA LEU A 28 5.26 1.95 -19.53
C LEU A 28 4.22 3.07 -19.36
N VAL A 29 3.20 3.13 -20.22
CA VAL A 29 2.09 4.07 -20.06
C VAL A 29 1.30 3.76 -18.79
N SER A 30 1.02 2.48 -18.52
CA SER A 30 0.29 2.08 -17.32
C SER A 30 1.07 2.36 -16.03
N ASP A 31 2.39 2.16 -16.03
CA ASP A 31 3.26 2.50 -14.90
C ASP A 31 3.20 4.01 -14.65
N GLY A 32 3.37 4.84 -15.69
CA GLY A 32 3.29 6.30 -15.54
C GLY A 32 1.94 6.81 -15.04
N LEU A 33 0.84 6.14 -15.40
CA LEU A 33 -0.49 6.46 -14.87
C LEU A 33 -0.62 6.08 -13.38
N LEU A 34 -0.10 4.91 -12.99
CA LEU A 34 -0.03 4.50 -11.59
C LEU A 34 0.81 5.50 -10.79
N HIS A 35 2.02 5.84 -11.26
CA HIS A 35 2.90 6.82 -10.63
C HIS A 35 2.22 8.18 -10.43
N THR A 36 1.48 8.62 -11.44
CA THR A 36 0.74 9.89 -11.37
C THR A 36 -0.33 9.82 -10.29
N ALA A 37 -1.09 8.73 -10.22
CA ALA A 37 -2.11 8.53 -9.19
C ALA A 37 -1.49 8.51 -7.77
N GLU A 38 -0.34 7.85 -7.62
CA GLU A 38 0.42 7.81 -6.37
C GLU A 38 0.90 9.20 -5.94
N LEU A 39 1.49 9.96 -6.86
CA LEU A 39 1.96 11.32 -6.58
C LEU A 39 0.80 12.22 -6.16
N LEU A 40 -0.34 12.14 -6.86
CA LEU A 40 -1.55 12.88 -6.48
C LEU A 40 -2.05 12.49 -5.09
N ALA A 41 -2.06 11.18 -4.77
CA ALA A 41 -2.45 10.69 -3.45
C ALA A 41 -1.48 11.15 -2.35
N LEU A 42 -0.16 11.17 -2.61
CA LEU A 42 0.84 11.70 -1.70
C LEU A 42 0.66 13.20 -1.45
N VAL A 43 0.46 13.98 -2.52
CA VAL A 43 0.21 15.42 -2.41
C VAL A 43 -1.04 15.67 -1.58
N ALA A 44 -2.17 15.03 -1.90
CA ALA A 44 -3.41 15.14 -1.14
C ALA A 44 -3.22 14.71 0.33
N GLY A 45 -2.52 13.60 0.57
CA GLY A 45 -2.19 13.11 1.90
C GLY A 45 -1.36 14.11 2.71
N PHE A 46 -0.38 14.78 2.10
CA PHE A 46 0.40 15.82 2.76
C PHE A 46 -0.42 17.06 3.09
N PHE A 47 -1.35 17.48 2.23
CA PHE A 47 -2.27 18.58 2.55
C PHE A 47 -3.18 18.23 3.74
N LEU A 48 -3.75 17.01 3.75
CA LEU A 48 -4.56 16.52 4.87
C LEU A 48 -3.75 16.43 6.16
N PHE A 49 -2.54 15.89 6.08
CA PHE A 49 -1.62 15.80 7.22
C PHE A 49 -1.22 17.18 7.75
N ALA A 50 -0.90 18.12 6.88
CA ALA A 50 -0.56 19.50 7.25
C ALA A 50 -1.77 20.21 7.90
N ASP A 51 -2.98 20.02 7.38
CA ASP A 51 -4.20 20.59 7.97
C ASP A 51 -4.46 20.02 9.37
N LEU A 52 -4.34 18.70 9.55
CA LEU A 52 -4.45 18.05 10.87
C LEU A 52 -3.42 18.59 11.86
N ARG A 53 -2.17 18.78 11.43
CA ARG A 53 -1.12 19.40 12.27
C ARG A 53 -1.44 20.83 12.64
N ARG A 54 -1.87 21.65 11.66
CA ARG A 54 -2.24 23.05 11.87
C ARG A 54 -3.37 23.20 12.88
N ARG A 55 -4.37 22.30 12.82
CA ARG A 55 -5.50 22.26 13.76
C ARG A 55 -5.18 21.57 15.09
N ARG A 56 -3.94 21.11 15.30
CA ARG A 56 -3.52 20.29 16.46
C ARG A 56 -4.39 19.04 16.67
N ALA A 57 -4.93 18.49 15.58
CA ALA A 57 -5.78 17.32 15.55
C ALA A 57 -5.05 16.05 15.06
N LEU A 58 -3.78 16.17 14.68
CA LEU A 58 -2.99 15.02 14.26
C LEU A 58 -2.80 14.05 15.43
N SER A 59 -3.29 12.82 15.28
CA SER A 59 -2.94 11.69 16.15
C SER A 59 -1.86 10.84 15.48
N PRO A 60 -0.61 10.84 16.00
CA PRO A 60 0.46 10.02 15.43
C PRO A 60 0.11 8.53 15.41
N ALA A 61 -0.61 8.04 16.42
CA ALA A 61 -1.02 6.64 16.49
C ALA A 61 -1.98 6.25 15.35
N HIS A 62 -2.97 7.11 15.05
CA HIS A 62 -3.88 6.87 13.93
C HIS A 62 -3.19 7.06 12.57
N ALA A 63 -2.25 8.00 12.46
CA ALA A 63 -1.47 8.19 11.23
C ALA A 63 -0.63 6.95 10.90
N TRP A 64 0.08 6.40 11.89
CA TRP A 64 0.84 5.16 11.71
C TRP A 64 -0.07 3.97 11.41
N SER A 65 -1.19 3.83 12.12
CA SER A 65 -2.17 2.78 11.83
C SER A 65 -2.67 2.86 10.39
N GLY A 66 -3.11 4.05 9.94
CA GLY A 66 -3.58 4.29 8.58
C GLY A 66 -2.51 4.00 7.53
N LEU A 67 -1.25 4.36 7.79
CA LEU A 67 -0.13 4.04 6.90
C LEU A 67 0.00 2.52 6.73
N PHE A 68 0.14 1.75 7.81
CA PHE A 68 0.32 0.30 7.73
C PHE A 68 -0.89 -0.43 7.14
N LEU A 69 -2.11 0.02 7.48
CA LEU A 69 -3.33 -0.50 6.87
C LEU A 69 -3.37 -0.24 5.37
N GLY A 70 -3.05 0.98 4.92
CA GLY A 70 -2.99 1.33 3.50
C GLY A 70 -1.91 0.55 2.74
N LEU A 71 -0.73 0.42 3.33
CA LEU A 71 0.37 -0.38 2.77
C LEU A 71 -0.03 -1.84 2.58
N GLY A 72 -0.56 -2.47 3.64
CA GLY A 72 -0.97 -3.87 3.60
C GLY A 72 -2.19 -4.13 2.71
N ALA A 73 -3.19 -3.24 2.74
CA ALA A 73 -4.38 -3.37 1.90
C ALA A 73 -4.03 -3.31 0.42
N PHE A 74 -3.20 -2.33 0.01
CA PHE A 74 -2.71 -2.26 -1.36
C PHE A 74 -2.03 -3.56 -1.76
N GLN A 75 -1.09 -4.05 -0.95
CA GLN A 75 -0.27 -5.21 -1.30
C GLN A 75 -1.08 -6.51 -1.40
N VAL A 76 -2.09 -6.69 -0.55
CA VAL A 76 -2.99 -7.85 -0.62
C VAL A 76 -3.95 -7.75 -1.80
N VAL A 77 -4.50 -6.56 -2.08
CA VAL A 77 -5.39 -6.36 -3.23
C VAL A 77 -4.62 -6.60 -4.53
N ASP A 78 -3.46 -5.99 -4.68
CA ASP A 78 -2.56 -6.21 -5.82
C ASP A 78 -2.18 -7.70 -5.97
N GLY A 79 -1.73 -8.32 -4.88
CA GLY A 79 -1.31 -9.72 -4.85
C GLY A 79 -2.41 -10.76 -5.11
N LEU A 80 -3.68 -10.43 -4.86
CA LEU A 80 -4.81 -11.35 -5.06
C LEU A 80 -5.63 -10.98 -6.29
N VAL A 81 -6.03 -9.73 -6.41
CA VAL A 81 -6.90 -9.24 -7.48
C VAL A 81 -6.09 -9.09 -8.76
N ASP A 82 -5.07 -8.24 -8.78
CA ASP A 82 -4.35 -7.92 -10.02
C ASP A 82 -3.48 -9.10 -10.47
N HIS A 83 -2.83 -9.77 -9.52
CA HIS A 83 -1.95 -10.90 -9.78
C HIS A 83 -2.69 -12.23 -10.00
N LYS A 84 -3.81 -12.53 -9.31
CA LYS A 84 -4.42 -13.88 -9.40
C LYS A 84 -5.78 -13.91 -10.05
N VAL A 85 -6.63 -12.93 -9.78
CA VAL A 85 -7.95 -12.85 -10.42
C VAL A 85 -7.83 -12.31 -11.84
N LEU A 86 -7.26 -11.12 -12.01
CA LEU A 86 -7.17 -10.42 -13.28
C LEU A 86 -5.97 -10.88 -14.12
N ARG A 87 -4.87 -11.25 -13.44
CA ARG A 87 -3.62 -11.71 -14.05
C ARG A 87 -3.06 -10.69 -15.06
N VAL A 88 -3.17 -9.41 -14.73
CA VAL A 88 -2.73 -8.29 -15.59
C VAL A 88 -1.37 -7.73 -15.20
N HIS A 89 -0.91 -8.07 -14.01
CA HIS A 89 0.31 -7.61 -13.36
C HIS A 89 0.76 -8.83 -12.58
N GLN A 90 1.80 -9.58 -12.97
CA GLN A 90 2.30 -10.67 -12.12
C GLN A 90 3.54 -10.17 -11.40
N ILE A 91 3.74 -10.60 -10.16
CA ILE A 91 4.93 -10.26 -9.39
C ILE A 91 6.26 -10.63 -10.06
N ARG A 92 6.25 -11.68 -10.89
CA ARG A 92 7.42 -12.11 -11.65
C ARG A 92 7.06 -13.08 -12.76
N TYR A 93 7.77 -12.96 -13.88
CA TYR A 93 7.65 -13.86 -15.03
C TYR A 93 8.88 -14.75 -15.21
N GLY A 94 8.71 -15.86 -15.95
CA GLY A 94 9.81 -16.74 -16.37
C GLY A 94 10.42 -17.61 -15.28
N VAL A 95 9.80 -17.69 -14.10
CA VAL A 95 10.26 -18.49 -12.95
C VAL A 95 9.08 -19.16 -12.25
N ASP A 96 9.36 -20.08 -11.32
CA ASP A 96 8.35 -20.49 -10.34
C ASP A 96 7.97 -19.28 -9.47
N VAL A 97 6.75 -18.80 -9.68
CA VAL A 97 6.21 -17.58 -9.03
C VAL A 97 5.73 -17.84 -7.60
N THR A 98 5.51 -19.10 -7.24
CA THR A 98 4.92 -19.53 -5.95
C THR A 98 5.60 -18.91 -4.72
N PRO A 99 6.95 -18.94 -4.56
CA PRO A 99 7.59 -18.33 -3.40
C PRO A 99 7.45 -16.80 -3.35
N TYR A 100 7.38 -16.14 -4.51
CA TYR A 100 7.21 -14.69 -4.61
C TYR A 100 5.79 -14.29 -4.21
N ASP A 101 4.78 -15.02 -4.69
CA ASP A 101 3.38 -14.79 -4.32
C ASP A 101 3.15 -14.94 -2.81
N TRP A 102 3.75 -15.97 -2.19
CA TRP A 102 3.67 -16.15 -0.75
C TRP A 102 4.35 -15.01 -0.01
N ALA A 103 5.58 -14.65 -0.40
CA ALA A 103 6.30 -13.55 0.23
C ALA A 103 5.52 -12.22 0.15
N TRP A 104 4.94 -11.92 -1.01
CA TRP A 104 4.16 -10.71 -1.25
C TRP A 104 2.91 -10.62 -0.37
N ASN A 105 2.08 -11.67 -0.41
CA ASN A 105 0.81 -11.67 0.32
C ASN A 105 1.02 -11.77 1.83
N LEU A 106 2.00 -12.56 2.30
CA LEU A 106 2.31 -12.65 3.73
C LEU A 106 2.87 -11.33 4.27
N ALA A 107 3.69 -10.61 3.50
CA ALA A 107 4.12 -9.27 3.86
C ALA A 107 2.94 -8.30 3.95
N GLY A 108 2.02 -8.33 2.97
CA GLY A 108 0.80 -7.54 2.99
C GLY A 108 -0.09 -7.82 4.21
N VAL A 109 -0.29 -9.09 4.54
CA VAL A 109 -1.04 -9.51 5.75
C VAL A 109 -0.33 -9.04 7.02
N ALA A 110 0.99 -9.16 7.11
CA ALA A 110 1.75 -8.68 8.26
C ALA A 110 1.58 -7.16 8.45
N LEU A 111 1.64 -6.38 7.37
CA LEU A 111 1.38 -4.93 7.40
C LEU A 111 -0.05 -4.61 7.87
N LEU A 112 -1.06 -5.34 7.38
CA LEU A 112 -2.44 -5.19 7.84
C LEU A 112 -2.58 -5.48 9.34
N LEU A 113 -1.96 -6.56 9.83
CA LEU A 113 -2.00 -6.92 11.24
C LEU A 113 -1.33 -5.86 12.12
N VAL A 114 -0.17 -5.33 11.71
CA VAL A 114 0.49 -4.21 12.40
C VAL A 114 -0.44 -3.00 12.44
N GLY A 115 -1.01 -2.61 11.30
CA GLY A 115 -1.95 -1.48 11.20
C GLY A 115 -3.19 -1.65 12.08
N ALA A 116 -3.76 -2.85 12.12
CA ALA A 116 -4.93 -3.18 12.93
C ALA A 116 -4.61 -3.15 14.44
N VAL A 117 -3.47 -3.71 14.85
CA VAL A 117 -3.01 -3.64 16.25
C VAL A 117 -2.80 -2.19 16.68
N LEU A 118 -2.21 -1.36 15.82
CA LEU A 118 -2.04 0.07 16.08
C LEU A 118 -3.38 0.80 16.18
N ALA A 119 -4.37 0.49 15.33
CA ALA A 119 -5.71 1.06 15.39
C ALA A 119 -6.38 0.78 16.74
N VAL A 120 -6.36 -0.49 17.17
CA VAL A 120 -6.96 -0.91 18.44
C VAL A 120 -6.29 -0.22 19.63
N ARG A 121 -4.95 -0.12 19.62
CA ARG A 121 -4.19 0.59 20.67
C ARG A 121 -4.51 2.09 20.69
N ALA A 122 -4.63 2.71 19.52
CA ALA A 122 -4.98 4.12 19.41
C ALA A 122 -6.38 4.43 19.97
N GLY A 123 -7.36 3.57 19.69
CA GLY A 123 -8.71 3.69 20.23
C GLY A 123 -8.78 3.54 21.75
N ARG A 124 -7.97 2.64 22.34
CA ARG A 124 -7.89 2.45 23.80
C ARG A 124 -7.23 3.62 24.52
N ALA A 125 -6.25 4.27 23.91
CA ALA A 125 -5.61 5.46 24.49
C ALA A 125 -6.50 6.71 24.47
N GLY A 126 -7.50 6.73 23.57
CA GLY A 126 -8.47 7.83 23.45
C GLY A 126 -9.75 7.66 24.29
N ALA A 127 -10.01 6.49 24.86
CA ALA A 127 -11.12 6.28 25.78
C ALA A 127 -10.71 6.76 27.18
N PRO A 128 -11.26 7.87 27.70
CA PRO A 128 -11.08 8.19 29.11
C PRO A 128 -11.77 7.08 29.90
N GLY A 129 -10.98 6.33 30.67
CA GLY A 129 -11.54 5.44 31.68
C GLY A 129 -12.51 6.23 32.54
N GLU A 130 -13.65 5.61 32.85
CA GLU A 130 -14.57 6.02 33.90
C GLU A 130 -13.80 6.58 35.09
N ARG A 131 -13.69 7.91 35.16
CA ARG A 131 -13.45 8.58 36.44
C ARG A 131 -14.82 8.64 37.07
N LEU A 132 -15.19 7.54 37.74
CA LEU A 132 -16.28 7.56 38.71
C LEU A 132 -15.94 8.62 39.79
N PRO A 133 -16.96 9.34 40.30
CA PRO A 133 -16.80 10.53 41.12
C PRO A 133 -16.09 10.29 42.45
#